data_AF-A0A2C8F955-F1
#
_entry.id   AF-A0A2C8F955-F1
#
_cell.length_a   1.000
_cell.length_b   1.000
_cell.length_c   1.000
_cell.angle_alpha   90.00
_cell.angle_beta   90.00
_cell.angle_gamma   90.00
#
_symmetry.space_group_name_H-M   'P 1'
#
loop_
_entity.id
_entity.type
_entity.pdbx_description
1 polymer ?
#
loop_
_entity_poly.entity_id
_entity_poly.type
_entity_poly.pdbx_seq_one_letter_code
_entity_poly.pdbx_strand_id
1 'polypeptide(L)' 'MDDTFFETLEGRLPEYFTRQFFCELVPGLWSPKTLANVESADPNCNNGKRIIGGKAVYQKRPFMKWLKSRCRN' A
#
# COMPACT_ATOMS: atom_id res chain seq x y z
N MET A 1 12.33 14.86 -6.64
CA MET A 1 12.32 14.06 -5.39
C MET A 1 12.45 12.62 -5.84
N ASP A 2 13.43 11.87 -5.32
CA ASP A 2 13.88 10.57 -5.84
C ASP A 2 12.74 9.57 -6.16
N ASP A 3 12.34 9.48 -7.43
CA ASP A 3 11.37 8.50 -7.92
C ASP A 3 11.88 7.05 -7.76
N THR A 4 13.18 6.88 -7.50
CA THR A 4 13.81 5.58 -7.23
C THR A 4 13.18 4.84 -6.05
N PHE A 5 12.61 5.54 -5.05
CA PHE A 5 11.87 4.88 -3.97
C PHE A 5 10.61 4.18 -4.51
N PHE A 6 9.77 4.90 -5.25
CA PHE A 6 8.52 4.34 -5.76
C PHE A 6 8.77 3.30 -6.84
N GLU A 7 9.76 3.50 -7.70
CA GLU A 7 10.18 2.53 -8.71
C GLU A 7 10.68 1.23 -8.07
N THR A 8 11.52 1.33 -7.03
CA THR A 8 12.03 0.16 -6.31
C THR A 8 10.91 -0.57 -5.58
N LEU A 9 10.04 0.17 -4.90
CA LEU A 9 8.90 -0.40 -4.19
C LEU A 9 7.92 -1.07 -5.15
N GLU A 10 7.63 -0.42 -6.28
CA GLU A 10 6.82 -0.99 -7.35
C GLU A 10 7.48 -2.27 -7.91
N GLY A 11 8.79 -2.29 -8.14
CA GLY A 11 9.51 -3.50 -8.58
C GLY A 11 9.42 -4.68 -7.61
N ARG A 12 9.30 -4.43 -6.30
CA ARG A 12 9.23 -5.47 -5.25
C ARG A 12 7.82 -5.94 -4.93
N LEU A 13 6.80 -5.15 -5.22
CA LEU A 13 5.42 -5.54 -4.96
C LEU A 13 4.92 -6.52 -6.04
N PRO A 14 4.36 -7.68 -5.65
CA PRO A 14 3.64 -8.55 -6.58
C PRO A 14 2.33 -7.88 -7.02
N GLU A 15 1.72 -8.40 -8.09
CA GLU A 15 0.47 -7.84 -8.66
C GLU A 15 -0.65 -7.76 -7.60
N TYR A 16 -0.69 -8.74 -6.70
CA TYR A 16 -1.55 -8.77 -5.52
C TYR A 16 -0.74 -9.05 -4.27
N PHE A 17 -0.94 -8.26 -3.22
CA PHE A 17 -0.22 -8.41 -1.95
C PHE A 17 -1.13 -8.15 -0.75
N THR A 18 -0.68 -8.55 0.43
CA THR A 18 -1.39 -8.30 1.69
C THR A 18 -0.80 -7.09 2.42
N ARG A 19 -1.54 -6.58 3.40
CA ARG A 19 -1.07 -5.46 4.24
C ARG A 19 0.26 -5.77 4.91
N GLN A 20 0.38 -6.99 5.43
CA GLN A 20 1.57 -7.46 6.11
C GLN A 20 2.79 -7.41 5.19
N PHE A 21 2.66 -7.95 3.97
CA PHE A 21 3.74 -7.95 2.99
C PHE A 21 4.23 -6.54 2.66
N PHE A 22 3.30 -5.59 2.46
CA PHE A 22 3.68 -4.20 2.22
C PHE A 22 4.44 -3.61 3.42
N CYS A 23 3.95 -3.80 4.65
CA CYS A 23 4.63 -3.29 5.85
C CYS A 23 6.03 -3.89 6.06
N GLU A 24 6.25 -5.15 5.66
CA GLU A 24 7.56 -5.80 5.70
C GLU A 24 8.53 -5.21 4.66
N LEU A 25 8.04 -4.75 3.50
CA LEU A 25 8.86 -4.09 2.48
C LEU A 25 9.29 -2.66 2.85
N VAL A 26 8.51 -1.96 3.68
CA VAL A 26 8.79 -0.60 4.16
C VAL A 26 8.84 -0.56 5.70
N PRO A 27 9.82 -1.25 6.32
CA PRO A 27 9.87 -1.39 7.77
C PRO A 27 10.02 -0.04 8.45
N GLY A 28 9.31 0.15 9.57
CA GLY A 28 9.31 1.40 10.34
C GLY A 28 8.41 2.51 9.77
N LEU A 29 8.03 2.44 8.49
CA LEU A 29 7.14 3.44 7.89
C LEU A 29 5.67 3.16 8.24
N TRP A 30 5.25 1.89 8.21
CA TRP A 30 3.88 1.47 8.50
C TRP A 30 3.85 0.19 9.33
N SER A 31 3.00 0.17 10.36
CA SER A 31 2.52 -1.09 10.92
C SER A 31 1.22 -1.52 10.23
N PRO A 32 0.86 -2.82 10.21
CA PRO A 32 -0.43 -3.25 9.69
C PRO A 32 -1.62 -2.56 10.38
N LYS A 33 -1.50 -2.23 11.66
CA LYS A 33 -2.54 -1.50 12.40
C LYS A 33 -2.64 -0.05 11.92
N THR A 34 -1.51 0.64 11.77
CA THR A 34 -1.47 2.03 11.28
C THR A 34 -2.05 2.13 9.88
N LEU A 35 -1.66 1.23 8.98
CA LEU A 35 -2.16 1.22 7.61
C LEU A 35 -3.67 0.91 7.55
N ALA A 36 -4.16 -0.01 8.38
CA ALA A 36 -5.61 -0.26 8.50
C ALA A 36 -6.38 0.99 8.97
N ASN A 37 -5.84 1.76 9.92
CA ASN A 37 -6.48 3.00 10.37
C ASN A 37 -6.53 4.06 9.26
N VAL A 38 -5.44 4.20 8.49
CA VAL A 38 -5.40 5.15 7.37
C VAL A 38 -6.36 4.75 6.26
N GLU A 39 -6.49 3.46 5.95
CA GLU A 39 -7.48 2.96 5.00
C GLU A 39 -8.92 3.28 5.40
N SER A 40 -9.23 3.14 6.70
CA SER A 40 -10.57 3.45 7.22
C SER A 40 -10.89 4.94 7.11
N ALA A 41 -9.87 5.80 7.12
CA ALA A 41 -10.01 7.24 6.99
C ALA A 41 -9.98 7.75 5.53
N ASP A 42 -9.55 6.92 4.56
CA ASP A 42 -9.33 7.33 3.18
C ASP A 42 -10.01 6.36 2.18
N PRO A 43 -11.16 6.75 1.61
CA PRO A 43 -11.89 5.93 0.63
C PRO A 43 -11.05 5.56 -0.60
N ASN A 44 -10.07 6.38 -0.98
CA ASN A 44 -9.25 6.14 -2.16
C ASN A 44 -8.27 4.97 -1.98
N CYS A 45 -7.91 4.64 -0.74
CA CYS A 45 -7.08 3.48 -0.44
C CYS A 45 -7.82 2.15 -0.72
N ASN A 46 -9.15 2.18 -0.80
CA ASN A 46 -9.96 0.99 -1.03
C ASN A 46 -10.06 0.62 -2.52
N ASN A 47 -9.59 1.48 -3.44
CA ASN A 47 -9.54 1.17 -4.86
C ASN A 47 -8.61 -0.02 -5.11
N GLY A 48 -9.15 -1.12 -5.64
CA GLY A 48 -8.41 -2.36 -5.86
C GLY A 48 -8.13 -3.17 -4.59
N LYS A 49 -8.72 -2.80 -3.43
CA LYS A 49 -8.70 -3.62 -2.22
C LYS A 49 -9.84 -4.66 -2.25
N ARG A 50 -9.56 -5.85 -1.76
CA ARG A 50 -10.53 -6.94 -1.54
C ARG A 50 -10.28 -7.60 -0.18
N ILE A 51 -11.33 -8.20 0.39
CA ILE A 51 -11.20 -9.05 1.57
C ILE A 51 -11.27 -10.51 1.11
N ILE A 52 -10.21 -11.27 1.36
CA ILE A 52 -10.12 -12.70 1.03
C ILE A 52 -9.70 -13.44 2.28
N GLY A 53 -10.54 -14.36 2.78
CA GLY A 53 -10.27 -15.11 4.01
C GLY A 53 -10.03 -14.21 5.23
N GLY A 54 -10.75 -13.09 5.33
CA GLY A 54 -10.61 -12.10 6.41
C GLY A 54 -9.37 -11.20 6.31
N LYS A 55 -8.54 -11.35 5.27
CA LYS A 55 -7.35 -10.52 5.05
C LYS A 55 -7.58 -9.50 3.94
N ALA A 56 -7.05 -8.28 4.13
CA ALA A 56 -7.03 -7.26 3.09
C ALA A 56 -5.94 -7.58 2.06
N VAL A 57 -6.34 -7.68 0.80
CA VAL A 57 -5.51 -7.89 -0.37
C VAL A 57 -5.65 -6.68 -1.29
N TYR A 58 -4.53 -6.18 -1.80
CA TYR A 58 -4.47 -5.00 -2.65
C TYR A 58 -3.96 -5.37 -4.02
N GLN A 59 -4.50 -4.72 -5.03
CA GLN A 59 -3.90 -4.68 -6.36
C GLN A 59 -2.83 -3.59 -6.40
N LYS A 60 -1.67 -3.94 -6.98
CA LYS A 60 -0.47 -3.09 -7.10
C LYS A 60 -0.74 -1.70 -7.67
N ARG A 61 -1.22 -1.61 -8.91
CA ARG A 61 -1.37 -0.32 -9.62
C ARG A 61 -2.23 0.70 -8.86
N PRO A 62 -3.46 0.39 -8.42
CA PRO A 62 -4.28 1.37 -7.70
C PRO A 62 -3.71 1.71 -6.32
N PHE A 63 -3.11 0.75 -5.61
CA PHE A 63 -2.46 1.02 -4.33
C PHE A 63 -1.27 1.97 -4.49
N MET A 64 -0.40 1.75 -5.48
CA MET A 64 0.74 2.63 -5.74
C MET A 64 0.31 4.04 -6.13
N LYS A 65 -0.76 4.17 -6.93
CA LYS A 65 -1.33 5.49 -7.26
C LYS A 65 -1.81 6.22 -6.01
N TRP A 66 -2.52 5.51 -5.12
CA TRP A 66 -2.96 6.05 -3.85
C TRP A 66 -1.77 6.46 -2.98
N LEU A 67 -0.77 5.58 -2.81
CA LEU A 67 0.40 5.86 -1.99
C LEU A 67 1.17 7.09 -2.49
N LYS A 68 1.37 7.22 -3.80
CA LYS A 68 1.99 8.39 -4.43
C LYS A 68 1.22 9.68 -4.15
N SER A 69 -0.12 9.65 -4.21
CA SER A 69 -0.94 10.84 -3.91
C SER A 69 -0.86 11.32 -2.47
N ARG A 70 -0.38 10.48 -1.54
CA ARG A 70 -0.19 10.83 -0.13
C ARG A 70 1.15 11.50 0.16
N CYS A 71 2.11 11.36 -0.73
CA CYS A 71 3.38 12.08 -0.61
C CYS A 71 3.16 13.50 -1.15
N ARG A 72 3.38 14.51 -0.28
CA ARG A 72 3.48 15.89 -0.73
C ARG A 72 4.83 16.07 -1.44
N ASN A 73 4.82 16.65 -2.63
CA ASN A 73 6.01 17.29 -3.22
C ASN A 73 6.48 18.44 -2.34
#